data_AF-A0A5K1CTC6-F1
#
_entry.id   AF-A0A5K1CTC6-F1
#
_cell.length_a   1.000
_cell.length_b   1.000
_cell.length_c   1.000
_cell.angle_alpha   90.00
_cell.angle_beta   90.00
_cell.angle_gamma   90.00
#
_symmetry.space_group_name_H-M   'P 1'
#
loop_
_entity.id
_entity.type
_entity.pdbx_description
1 polymer ?
#
loop_
_entity_poly.entity_id
_entity_poly.type
_entity_poly.pdbx_seq_one_letter_code
_entity_poly.pdbx_strand_id
1 'polypeptide(L)' 'MAVVRTDECEFFVKIICKAAKGIVVRVLQVLESLDDISIQASNLTAVEGHINLTSTIH' A
#
# COMPACT_ATOMS: atom_id res chain seq x y z
N MET A 1 5.20 -18.90 26.16
CA MET A 1 5.25 -18.21 24.85
C MET A 1 3.84 -18.23 24.29
N ALA A 2 3.20 -17.07 24.13
CA ALA A 2 1.91 -17.00 23.45
C ALA A 2 2.16 -17.19 21.96
N VAL A 3 1.56 -18.23 21.38
CA VAL A 3 1.58 -18.44 19.93
C VAL A 3 0.62 -17.43 19.33
N VAL A 4 1.14 -16.33 18.80
CA VAL A 4 0.35 -15.40 17.98
C VAL A 4 0.14 -16.10 16.64
N ARG A 5 -1.10 -16.51 16.37
CA ARG A 5 -1.50 -16.93 15.02
C ARG A 5 -1.70 -15.67 14.20
N THR A 6 -0.79 -15.41 13.28
CA THR A 6 -1.00 -14.49 12.16
C THR A 6 -1.75 -15.28 11.10
N ASP A 7 -3.07 -15.10 11.03
CA ASP A 7 -3.84 -15.61 9.90
C ASP A 7 -3.48 -14.74 8.68
N GLU A 8 -3.03 -15.35 7.58
CA GLU A 8 -2.78 -14.65 6.31
C GLU A 8 -4.10 -14.03 5.84
N CYS A 9 -4.20 -12.70 5.89
CA CYS A 9 -5.41 -11.97 5.52
C CYS A 9 -5.12 -11.06 4.34
N GLU A 10 -5.96 -11.11 3.32
CA GLU A 10 -5.86 -10.20 2.18
C GLU A 10 -6.55 -8.87 2.51
N PHE A 11 -5.84 -7.75 2.36
CA PHE A 11 -6.37 -6.41 2.57
C PHE A 11 -6.29 -5.56 1.31
N PHE A 12 -7.28 -4.69 1.14
CA PHE A 12 -7.34 -3.70 0.06
C PHE A 12 -7.03 -2.31 0.61
N VAL A 13 -5.91 -1.73 0.19
CA VAL A 13 -5.48 -0.38 0.58
C VAL A 13 -5.77 0.59 -0.55
N LYS A 14 -6.46 1.70 -0.25
CA LYS A 14 -6.68 2.81 -1.20
C LYS A 14 -6.14 4.11 -0.61
N ILE A 15 -5.19 4.73 -1.30
CA ILE A 15 -4.56 5.99 -0.91
C ILE A 15 -4.87 7.02 -1.99
N ILE A 16 -5.54 8.10 -1.58
CA ILE A 16 -5.83 9.25 -2.44
C ILE A 16 -5.10 10.46 -1.85
N CYS A 17 -4.21 11.09 -2.61
CA CYS A 17 -3.52 12.28 -2.16
C CYS A 17 -3.17 13.21 -3.32
N LYS A 18 -2.78 14.46 -3.02
CA LYS A 18 -2.29 15.38 -4.04
C LYS A 18 -1.05 14.81 -4.73
N ALA A 19 -0.97 15.01 -6.04
CA ALA A 19 0.20 14.65 -6.82
C ALA A 19 1.39 15.52 -6.37
N ALA A 20 2.46 14.86 -5.93
CA ALA A 20 3.72 15.48 -5.59
C ALA A 20 4.87 14.63 -6.14
N LYS A 21 6.01 15.25 -6.44
CA LYS A 21 7.15 14.53 -7.02
C LYS A 21 7.62 13.42 -6.07
N GLY A 22 7.60 12.18 -6.55
CA GLY A 22 8.07 11.01 -5.80
C GLY A 22 7.12 10.48 -4.72
N ILE A 23 5.88 10.99 -4.63
CA ILE A 23 4.93 10.54 -3.60
C ILE A 23 4.59 9.05 -3.72
N VAL A 24 4.39 8.55 -4.94
CA VAL A 24 4.08 7.13 -5.20
C VAL A 24 5.19 6.24 -4.68
N VAL A 25 6.45 6.57 -5.00
CA VAL A 25 7.63 5.79 -4.57
C VAL A 25 7.72 5.78 -3.06
N ARG A 26 7.55 6.93 -2.39
CA ARG A 26 7.55 6.99 -0.92
C ARG A 26 6.45 6.16 -0.30
N VAL A 27 5.25 6.19 -0.86
CA VAL A 27 4.11 5.41 -0.34
C VAL A 27 4.39 3.91 -0.45
N LEU A 28 4.88 3.44 -1.59
CA LEU A 28 5.24 2.03 -1.77
C LEU A 28 6.37 1.62 -0.81
N GLN A 29 7.41 2.44 -0.67
CA GLN A 29 8.51 2.18 0.28
C GLN A 29 8.02 2.09 1.73
N VAL A 30 7.04 2.90 2.14
CA VAL A 30 6.45 2.80 3.47
C VAL A 30 5.69 1.50 3.63
N LEU A 31 4.88 1.12 2.65
CA LEU A 31 4.13 -0.15 2.69
C LEU A 31 5.08 -1.36 2.75
N GLU A 32 6.16 -1.35 1.97
CA GLU A 32 7.20 -2.40 1.98
C GLU A 32 8.05 -2.40 3.25
N SER A 33 8.07 -1.29 4.02
CA SER A 33 8.82 -1.21 5.28
C SER A 33 8.07 -1.78 6.49
N LEU A 34 6.79 -2.12 6.33
CA LEU A 34 6.00 -2.72 7.38
C LEU A 34 6.29 -4.23 7.43
N ASP A 35 6.67 -4.73 8.61
CA ASP A 35 6.89 -6.15 8.83
C ASP A 35 5.64 -6.96 8.46
N ASP A 36 5.86 -8.12 7.84
CA ASP A 36 4.81 -9.06 7.41
C ASP A 36 3.78 -8.48 6.42
N ILE A 37 4.13 -7.42 5.66
CA ILE A 37 3.30 -6.93 4.55
C ILE A 37 3.94 -7.25 3.20
N SER A 38 3.20 -7.95 2.35
CA SER A 38 3.57 -8.21 0.95
C SER A 38 2.57 -7.60 -0.02
N ILE A 39 3.04 -6.68 -0.87
CA ILE A 39 2.22 -6.08 -1.94
C ILE A 39 2.13 -7.06 -3.11
N GLN A 40 0.93 -7.54 -3.44
CA GLN A 40 0.71 -8.46 -4.56
C GLN A 40 0.43 -7.74 -5.88
N ALA A 41 -0.41 -6.70 -5.80
CA ALA A 41 -0.82 -5.93 -6.96
C ALA A 41 -1.03 -4.49 -6.54
N SER A 42 -0.59 -3.56 -7.39
CA SER A 42 -0.83 -2.13 -7.23
C SER A 42 -1.29 -1.54 -8.55
N ASN A 43 -2.28 -0.67 -8.47
CA ASN A 43 -2.73 0.15 -9.58
C ASN A 43 -2.66 1.62 -9.19
N LEU A 44 -2.16 2.44 -10.10
CA LEU A 44 -1.99 3.87 -9.92
C LEU A 44 -2.76 4.61 -11.00
N THR A 45 -3.62 5.51 -10.58
CA THR A 45 -4.27 6.47 -11.49
C THR A 45 -3.99 7.90 -11.02
N ALA A 46 -3.88 8.83 -11.96
CA ALA A 46 -3.71 10.25 -11.68
C ALA A 46 -4.87 11.02 -12.32
N VAL A 47 -5.63 11.74 -11.50
CA VAL A 47 -6.83 12.47 -11.93
C VAL A 47 -6.83 13.84 -11.24
N GLU A 48 -6.99 14.91 -12.03
CA GLU A 48 -7.15 16.28 -11.50
C GLU A 48 -6.11 16.69 -10.44
N GLY A 49 -4.83 16.39 -10.70
CA GLY A 49 -3.73 16.74 -9.79
C GLY A 49 -3.68 15.91 -8.51
N HIS A 50 -4.45 14.82 -8.43
CA HIS A 50 -4.38 13.82 -7.37
C HIS A 50 -3.87 12.49 -7.91
N ILE A 51 -3.24 11.71 -7.04
CA ILE A 51 -2.96 10.30 -7.28
C ILE A 51 -3.94 9.45 -6.49
N ASN A 52 -4.29 8.30 -7.07
CA ASN A 52 -5.09 7.26 -6.45
C ASN A 52 -4.33 5.94 -6.63
N LEU A 53 -3.74 5.47 -5.52
CA LEU A 53 -3.04 4.20 -5.44
C LEU A 53 -3.94 3.18 -4.75
N THR A 54 -4.25 2.10 -5.45
CA THR A 54 -4.96 0.94 -4.89
C THR A 54 -4.03 -0.25 -4.87
N SER A 55 -3.87 -0.90 -3.72
CA SER A 55 -3.01 -2.07 -3.57
C SER A 55 -3.72 -3.20 -2.84
N THR A 56 -3.45 -4.43 -3.25
CA THR A 56 -3.77 -5.66 -2.49
C THR A 56 -2.53 -6.08 -1.72
N ILE A 57 -2.67 -6.25 -0.40
CA ILE A 57 -1.59 -6.64 0.50
C ILE A 57 -1.97 -7.89 1.31
N HIS A 58 -0.98 -8.70 1.66
CA HIS A 58 -1.08 -9.83 2.59
C HIS A 58 -0.20 -9.58 3.80
#